data_AF-A0A1V1P3U4-F1
#
_entry.id   AF-A0A1V1P3U4-F1
#
_cell.length_a   1.000
_cell.length_b   1.000
_cell.length_c   1.000
_cell.angle_alpha   90.00
_cell.angle_beta   90.00
_cell.angle_gamma   90.00
#
_symmetry.space_group_name_H-M   'P 1'
#
loop_
_entity.id
_entity.type
_entity.pdbx_description
1 polymer ?
#
loop_
_entity_poly.entity_id
_entity_poly.type
_entity_poly.pdbx_seq_one_letter_code
_entity_poly.pdbx_strand_id
1 'polypeptide(L)'
;MAKGSKKQLGAFSVKADKPKSIIICESAIDAMSCFALFPDCITVSTSGTHPSPAWLSKIINCNIRIFCGFDDDDTGNSIANEMIRLYPDIKRLKPQKHDWNDTLISKIQSE
;
A
#
# COMPACT_ATOMS: atom_id res chain seq x y z
N MET A 1 -19.59 6.33 0.46
CA MET A 1 -19.79 5.09 -0.31
C MET A 1 -21.21 4.59 -0.14
N ALA A 2 -21.77 3.91 -1.15
CA ALA A 2 -23.14 3.42 -1.12
C ALA A 2 -23.32 2.25 -0.13
N LYS A 3 -24.54 2.10 0.37
CA LYS A 3 -24.94 1.00 1.26
C LYS A 3 -24.87 -0.31 0.46
N GLY A 4 -24.03 -1.26 0.90
CA GLY A 4 -23.83 -2.57 0.23
C GLY A 4 -22.42 -2.82 -0.32
N SER A 5 -21.52 -1.81 -0.32
CA SER A 5 -20.12 -2.00 -0.71
C SER A 5 -19.38 -2.91 0.27
N LYS A 6 -18.91 -4.07 -0.22
CA LYS A 6 -18.08 -5.00 0.55
C LYS A 6 -16.64 -4.49 0.61
N LYS A 7 -16.33 -3.66 1.60
CA LYS A 7 -14.99 -3.07 1.83
C LYS A 7 -13.84 -4.09 1.74
N GLN A 8 -14.09 -5.34 2.13
CA GLN A 8 -13.05 -6.38 2.19
C GLN A 8 -12.75 -7.10 0.86
N LEU A 9 -13.50 -6.81 -0.22
CA LEU A 9 -13.35 -7.51 -1.51
C LEU A 9 -12.81 -6.61 -2.63
N GLY A 10 -12.81 -5.30 -2.44
CA GLY A 10 -12.31 -4.33 -3.41
C GLY A 10 -10.88 -3.92 -3.11
N ALA A 11 -10.16 -3.55 -4.16
CA ALA A 11 -8.89 -2.82 -4.07
C ALA A 11 -8.83 -1.82 -5.22
N PHE A 12 -8.15 -0.70 -4.98
CA PHE A 12 -7.69 0.18 -6.06
C PHE A 12 -6.25 -0.18 -6.38
N SER A 13 -5.86 -0.23 -7.65
CA SER A 13 -4.46 -0.52 -8.01
C SER A 13 -3.99 0.26 -9.22
N VAL A 14 -2.72 0.68 -9.17
CA VAL A 14 -1.98 1.24 -10.31
C VAL A 14 -0.83 0.30 -10.62
N LYS A 15 -0.54 0.06 -11.90
CA LYS A 15 0.43 -0.95 -12.33
C LYS A 15 1.39 -0.37 -13.38
N ALA A 16 2.68 -0.55 -13.16
CA ALA A 16 3.72 -0.39 -14.18
C ALA A 16 3.68 -1.50 -15.24
N ASP A 17 4.19 -1.24 -16.44
CA ASP A 17 4.27 -2.23 -17.52
C ASP A 17 5.12 -3.46 -17.12
N LYS A 18 6.22 -3.23 -16.39
CA LYS A 18 7.17 -4.25 -15.92
C LYS A 18 7.46 -4.09 -14.42
N PRO A 19 6.51 -4.45 -13.54
CA PRO A 19 6.62 -4.17 -12.13
C PRO A 19 7.65 -5.09 -11.46
N LYS A 20 8.49 -4.51 -10.60
CA LYS A 20 9.54 -5.22 -9.84
C LYS A 20 9.12 -5.53 -8.39
N SER A 21 8.06 -4.89 -7.93
CA SER A 21 7.52 -4.99 -6.59
C SER A 21 6.04 -4.63 -6.56
N ILE A 22 5.40 -4.98 -5.44
CA ILE A 22 4.04 -4.56 -5.08
C ILE A 22 4.12 -3.77 -3.78
N ILE A 23 3.43 -2.64 -3.70
CA ILE A 23 3.33 -1.81 -2.49
C ILE A 23 1.86 -1.72 -2.09
N ILE A 24 1.56 -2.14 -0.87
CA ILE A 24 0.21 -2.13 -0.30
C ILE A 24 0.05 -0.85 0.53
N CYS A 25 -0.87 0.02 0.12
CA CYS A 25 -1.15 1.31 0.74
C CYS A 25 -2.53 1.29 1.43
N GLU A 26 -2.76 2.21 2.36
CA GLU A 26 -4.02 2.29 3.09
C GLU A 26 -5.16 2.82 2.19
N SER A 27 -4.92 3.95 1.52
CA SER A 27 -5.89 4.63 0.69
C SER A 27 -5.52 4.66 -0.80
N ALA A 28 -6.48 5.04 -1.65
CA ALA A 28 -6.25 5.18 -3.09
C ALA A 28 -5.32 6.36 -3.41
N ILE A 29 -5.39 7.44 -2.63
CA ILE A 29 -4.50 8.61 -2.77
C ILE A 29 -3.06 8.17 -2.47
N ASP A 30 -2.86 7.41 -1.39
CA ASP A 30 -1.53 6.89 -1.05
C ASP A 30 -0.99 5.97 -2.13
N ALA A 31 -1.83 5.10 -2.69
CA ALA A 31 -1.42 4.23 -3.79
C ALA A 31 -0.98 5.03 -5.02
N MET A 32 -1.66 6.13 -5.36
CA MET A 32 -1.27 7.00 -6.47
C MET A 32 0.03 7.77 -6.16
N SER A 33 0.11 8.36 -4.96
CA SER A 33 1.29 9.12 -4.53
C SER A 33 2.53 8.24 -4.44
N CYS A 34 2.38 7.04 -3.91
CA CYS A 34 3.43 6.03 -3.85
C CYS A 34 3.86 5.58 -5.25
N PHE A 35 2.92 5.41 -6.20
CA PHE A 35 3.27 5.06 -7.59
C PHE A 35 4.05 6.18 -8.29
N ALA A 36 3.72 7.44 -8.03
CA ALA A 36 4.48 8.58 -8.55
C ALA A 36 5.92 8.61 -8.02
N LEU A 37 6.14 8.19 -6.77
CA LEU A 37 7.47 8.08 -6.16
C LEU A 37 8.26 6.84 -6.60
N PHE A 38 7.56 5.74 -6.89
CA PHE A 38 8.14 4.45 -7.29
C PHE A 38 7.46 3.92 -8.58
N PRO A 39 7.81 4.44 -9.77
CA PRO A 39 7.09 4.13 -11.01
C PRO A 39 7.27 2.68 -11.50
N ASP A 40 8.23 1.93 -10.94
CA ASP A 40 8.56 0.54 -11.30
C ASP A 40 7.77 -0.52 -10.48
N CYS A 41 6.64 -0.16 -9.87
CA CYS A 41 5.88 -1.06 -8.99
C CYS A 41 4.42 -1.22 -9.39
N ILE A 42 3.72 -2.13 -8.70
CA ILE A 42 2.27 -2.08 -8.58
C ILE A 42 1.96 -1.47 -7.22
N THR A 43 1.08 -0.48 -7.15
CA THR A 43 0.52 -0.03 -5.88
C THR A 43 -0.90 -0.55 -5.74
N VAL A 44 -1.28 -0.97 -4.54
CA VAL A 44 -2.61 -1.51 -4.23
C VAL A 44 -3.11 -0.90 -2.93
N SER A 45 -4.31 -0.32 -2.95
CA SER A 45 -4.96 0.18 -1.74
C SER A 45 -5.83 -0.89 -1.09
N THR A 46 -5.75 -1.01 0.23
CA THR A 46 -6.67 -1.81 1.05
C THR A 46 -8.04 -1.15 1.26
N SER A 47 -8.27 0.06 0.70
CA SER A 47 -9.50 0.84 0.84
C SER A 47 -9.90 1.06 2.32
N GLY A 48 -8.88 1.26 3.15
CA GLY A 48 -8.96 1.36 4.61
C GLY A 48 -8.07 0.33 5.32
N THR A 49 -8.16 0.33 6.64
CA THR A 49 -7.29 -0.40 7.56
C THR A 49 -7.72 -1.85 7.76
N HIS A 50 -7.10 -2.79 7.03
CA HIS A 50 -7.32 -4.22 7.24
C HIS A 50 -6.03 -5.03 7.04
N PRO A 51 -5.60 -5.83 8.04
CA PRO A 51 -4.31 -6.54 8.00
C PRO A 51 -4.26 -7.71 7.02
N SER A 52 -5.42 -8.29 6.68
CA SER A 52 -5.50 -9.46 5.79
C SER A 52 -6.71 -9.43 4.86
N PRO A 53 -6.75 -8.52 3.86
CA PRO A 53 -7.83 -8.51 2.89
C PRO A 53 -7.82 -9.80 2.06
N ALA A 54 -8.99 -10.30 1.65
CA ALA A 54 -9.14 -11.63 1.04
C ALA A 54 -8.33 -11.82 -0.26
N TRP A 55 -7.96 -10.74 -0.94
CA TRP A 55 -7.13 -10.75 -2.13
C TRP A 55 -5.62 -10.86 -1.83
N LEU A 56 -5.17 -10.52 -0.62
CA LEU A 56 -3.74 -10.46 -0.29
C LEU A 56 -3.05 -11.82 -0.43
N SER A 57 -3.72 -12.90 0.01
CA SER A 57 -3.21 -14.27 -0.13
C SER A 57 -2.94 -14.67 -1.59
N LYS A 58 -3.71 -14.12 -2.55
CA LYS A 58 -3.48 -14.37 -3.98
C LYS A 58 -2.22 -13.67 -4.49
N ILE A 59 -1.91 -12.50 -3.94
CA ILE A 59 -0.76 -11.70 -4.35
C ILE A 59 0.54 -12.24 -3.75
N ILE A 60 0.51 -12.72 -2.51
CA ILE A 60 1.69 -13.29 -1.82
C ILE A 60 2.26 -14.50 -2.55
N ASN A 61 1.41 -15.28 -3.22
CA ASN A 61 1.85 -16.42 -4.01
C ASN A 61 2.53 -16.02 -5.34
N CYS A 62 2.48 -14.76 -5.74
CA CYS A 62 3.29 -14.26 -6.84
C CYS A 62 4.70 -14.02 -6.30
N ASN A 63 5.72 -14.65 -6.88
CA ASN A 63 7.13 -14.54 -6.48
C ASN A 63 7.73 -13.15 -6.81
N ILE A 64 7.09 -12.09 -6.32
CA ILE A 64 7.43 -10.68 -6.48
C ILE A 64 7.57 -10.07 -5.08
N ARG A 65 8.45 -9.09 -4.93
CA ARG A 65 8.67 -8.44 -3.62
C ARG A 65 7.45 -7.63 -3.23
N ILE A 66 6.94 -7.84 -2.02
CA ILE A 66 5.77 -7.13 -1.49
C ILE A 66 6.19 -6.23 -0.34
N PHE A 67 5.70 -5.00 -0.36
CA PHE A 67 5.92 -4.01 0.68
C PHE A 67 4.61 -3.55 1.29
N CYS A 68 4.60 -3.33 2.60
CA CYS A 68 3.51 -2.66 3.31
C CYS A 68 3.87 -1.17 3.48
N GLY A 69 3.19 -0.35 2.67
CA GLY A 69 3.28 1.09 2.57
C GLY A 69 2.17 1.82 3.31
N PHE A 70 1.86 1.45 4.55
CA PHE A 70 0.88 2.18 5.35
C PHE A 70 1.47 3.46 5.92
N ASP A 71 0.61 4.35 6.39
CA ASP A 71 0.97 5.65 6.95
C ASP A 71 1.89 5.49 8.17
N ASP A 72 2.68 6.50 8.47
CA ASP A 72 3.56 6.52 9.64
C ASP A 72 2.83 7.13 10.84
N ASP A 73 1.74 6.48 11.23
CA ASP A 73 0.98 6.76 12.44
C ASP A 73 0.77 5.47 13.27
N ASP A 74 0.18 5.59 14.46
CA ASP A 74 -0.01 4.43 15.34
C ASP A 74 -0.90 3.35 14.72
N THR A 75 -1.92 3.74 13.95
CA THR A 75 -2.91 2.83 13.36
C THR A 75 -2.29 2.06 12.20
N GLY A 76 -1.71 2.78 11.24
CA GLY A 76 -1.01 2.24 10.08
C GLY A 76 0.17 1.37 10.49
N ASN A 77 0.94 1.77 11.51
CA ASN A 77 2.04 0.95 12.03
C ASN A 77 1.54 -0.33 12.73
N SER A 78 0.47 -0.25 13.52
CA SER A 78 -0.13 -1.44 14.17
C SER A 78 -0.57 -2.47 13.13
N ILE A 79 -1.29 -2.03 12.09
CA ILE A 79 -1.83 -2.93 11.07
C ILE A 79 -0.76 -3.44 10.13
N ALA A 80 0.24 -2.61 9.80
CA ALA A 80 1.40 -3.08 9.05
C ALA A 80 2.14 -4.18 9.80
N ASN A 81 2.35 -4.02 11.11
CA ASN A 81 2.98 -5.04 11.94
C ASN A 81 2.14 -6.33 11.99
N GLU A 82 0.82 -6.22 12.10
CA GLU A 82 -0.07 -7.39 12.05
C GLU A 82 -0.02 -8.09 10.69
N MET A 83 -0.04 -7.33 9.58
CA MET A 83 0.09 -7.88 8.22
C MET A 83 1.42 -8.60 8.03
N ILE A 84 2.53 -8.03 8.48
CA ILE A 84 3.86 -8.65 8.41
C ILE A 84 3.94 -9.88 9.30
N ARG A 85 3.30 -9.86 10.48
CA ARG A 85 3.22 -11.04 11.37
C ARG A 85 2.47 -12.20 10.71
N LEU A 86 1.40 -11.91 9.97
CA LEU A 86 0.64 -12.92 9.22
C LEU A 86 1.39 -13.39 7.98
N TYR A 87 2.16 -12.51 7.35
CA TYR A 87 2.85 -12.74 6.08
C TYR A 87 4.30 -12.22 6.13
N PRO A 88 5.25 -13.01 6.67
CA PRO A 88 6.62 -12.57 6.93
C PRO A 88 7.43 -12.14 5.71
N ASP A 89 7.02 -12.54 4.51
CA ASP A 89 7.66 -12.13 3.24
C ASP A 89 7.37 -10.66 2.88
N ILE A 90 6.34 -10.06 3.49
CA ILE A 90 6.02 -8.65 3.32
C ILE A 90 6.99 -7.80 4.14
N LYS A 91 7.58 -6.78 3.51
CA LYS A 91 8.50 -5.83 4.17
C LYS A 91 7.84 -4.49 4.43
N ARG A 92 8.11 -3.87 5.57
CA ARG A 92 7.65 -2.50 5.83
C ARG A 92 8.37 -1.50 4.91
N LEU A 93 7.62 -0.61 4.29
CA LEU A 93 8.11 0.55 3.57
C LEU A 93 7.38 1.78 4.12
N LYS A 94 8.07 2.72 4.77
CA LYS A 94 7.42 3.89 5.37
C LYS A 94 7.50 5.11 4.44
N PRO A 95 6.46 5.96 4.41
CA PRO A 95 6.61 7.32 3.89
C PRO A 95 7.68 8.09 4.71
N GLN A 96 8.26 9.14 4.13
CA GLN A 96 9.21 10.01 4.86
C GLN A 96 8.50 11.06 5.73
N LYS A 97 7.24 11.33 5.40
CA LYS A 97 6.32 12.19 6.15
C LYS A 97 5.22 11.32 6.77
N HIS A 98 4.12 11.95 7.18
CA HIS A 98 2.98 11.26 7.77
C HIS A 98 2.36 10.23 6.83
N ASP A 99 2.08 10.64 5.59
CA ASP A 99 1.54 9.77 4.53
C ASP A 99 2.35 9.89 3.22
N TRP A 100 1.95 9.13 2.20
CA TRP A 100 2.63 9.14 0.90
C TRP A 100 2.38 10.41 0.10
N ASN A 101 1.22 11.04 0.28
CA ASN A 101 0.88 12.29 -0.39
C ASN A 101 1.73 13.46 0.11
N ASP A 102 1.88 13.60 1.43
CA ASP A 102 2.77 14.55 2.07
C ASP A 102 4.23 14.31 1.67
N THR A 103 4.65 13.04 1.59
CA THR A 103 5.97 12.67 1.10
C THR A 103 6.19 13.12 -0.35
N LEU A 104 5.19 12.92 -1.21
CA LEU A 104 5.26 13.34 -2.61
C LEU A 104 5.29 14.88 -2.75
N ILE A 105 4.40 15.59 -2.06
CA ILE A 105 4.35 17.06 -2.08
C ILE A 105 5.68 17.64 -1.59
N SER A 106 6.20 17.12 -0.49
CA SER A 106 7.50 17.56 0.05
C SER A 106 8.64 17.34 -0.92
N LYS A 107 8.61 16.26 -1.73
CA LYS A 107 9.63 15.98 -2.74
C LYS A 107 9.54 16.98 -3.90
N ILE A 108 8.33 17.22 -4.41
CA ILE A 108 8.09 18.17 -5.52
C ILE A 108 8.49 19.59 -5.13
N GLN A 109 8.27 20.00 -3.88
CA GLN A 109 8.65 21.33 -3.38
C GLN A 109 10.16 21.51 -3.14
N SER A 110 10.91 20.41 -3.10
CA SER A 110 12.37 20.42 -2.89
C SER A 110 13.17 20.37 -4.21
N GLU A 111 12.48 20.24 -5.35
CA GLU A 111 13.03 20.26 -6.72
C GLU A 111 12.87 21.65 -7.36
#